data_AF-A0A5N6QIK4-F1
#
_entry.id   AF-A0A5N6QIK4-F1
#
_cell.length_a   1.000
_cell.length_b   1.000
_cell.length_c   1.000
_cell.angle_alpha   90.00
_cell.angle_beta   90.00
_cell.angle_gamma   90.00
#
_symmetry.space_group_name_H-M   'P 1'
#
loop_
_entity.id
_entity.type
_entity.pdbx_description
1 polymer ?
#
loop_
_entity_poly.entity_id
_entity_poly.type
_entity_poly.pdbx_seq_one_letter_code
_entity_poly.pdbx_strand_id
1 'polypeptide(L)' 'MMHEESTIIDLRQSEGGVDLVDLGGIEVEGLELQEAYFRGRKLQGTSIPIPQGYSGL' A
#
# COMPACT_ATOMS: atom_id res chain seq x y z
N MET A 1 20.53 0.02 -11.50
CA MET A 1 19.83 -1.20 -11.08
C MET A 1 19.06 -0.84 -9.83
N MET A 2 17.75 -0.69 -9.94
CA MET A 2 16.89 -0.32 -8.82
C MET A 2 16.66 -1.59 -8.01
N HIS A 3 17.29 -1.69 -6.84
CA HIS A 3 16.95 -2.73 -5.86
C HIS A 3 15.80 -2.16 -5.01
N GLU A 4 14.59 -2.24 -5.54
CA GLU A 4 13.36 -1.79 -4.87
C GLU A 4 12.90 -2.89 -3.91
N GLU A 5 13.51 -2.96 -2.73
CA GLU A 5 12.95 -3.71 -1.60
C GLU A 5 11.78 -2.90 -1.01
N SER A 6 10.60 -2.99 -1.62
CA SER A 6 9.38 -2.34 -1.15
C SER A 6 8.33 -3.41 -0.80
N THR A 7 8.04 -3.67 0.48
CA THR A 7 6.87 -4.50 0.80
C THR A 7 6.32 -4.29 2.22
N ILE A 8 5.98 -3.06 2.59
CA ILE A 8 4.86 -2.91 3.54
C ILE A 8 3.60 -2.81 2.67
N ILE A 9 2.67 -3.74 2.88
CA ILE A 9 1.38 -3.77 2.16
C ILE A 9 0.33 -3.21 3.11
N ASP A 10 -0.26 -2.08 2.74
CA ASP A 10 -1.47 -1.59 3.41
C ASP A 10 -2.70 -2.08 2.64
N LEU A 11 -3.62 -2.76 3.33
CA LEU A 11 -4.89 -3.26 2.78
C LEU A 11 -6.05 -2.68 3.59
N ARG A 12 -6.86 -1.86 2.94
CA ARG A 12 -8.11 -1.31 3.50
C ARG A 12 -9.34 -1.94 2.83
N GLN A 13 -10.44 -2.00 3.56
CA GLN A 13 -11.73 -2.35 2.97
C GLN A 13 -12.12 -1.25 1.98
N SER A 14 -12.54 -1.64 0.78
CA SER A 14 -12.99 -0.70 -0.23
C SER A 14 -14.37 -0.16 0.16
N GLU A 15 -14.39 0.94 0.89
CA GLU A 15 -15.58 1.77 1.09
C GLU A 15 -15.51 2.87 0.02
N GLY A 16 -16.50 2.94 -0.88
CA GLY A 16 -16.42 3.81 -2.05
C GLY A 16 -16.24 5.29 -1.67
N GLY A 17 -15.03 5.83 -1.84
CA GLY A 17 -14.72 7.22 -1.56
C GLY A 17 -13.22 7.56 -1.62
N VAL A 18 -12.85 8.25 -2.71
CA VAL A 18 -11.66 9.08 -2.99
C VAL A 18 -10.24 8.52 -2.71
N ASP A 19 -9.44 8.51 -3.79
CA ASP A 19 -8.02 8.13 -3.87
C ASP A 19 -7.08 9.14 -3.18
N LEU A 20 -7.24 9.33 -1.87
CA LEU A 20 -6.21 9.93 -1.02
C LEU A 20 -5.88 8.92 0.06
N VAL A 21 -4.84 8.13 -0.17
CA VAL A 21 -4.35 7.17 0.80
C VAL A 21 -3.56 7.94 1.86
N ASP A 22 -4.24 8.54 2.83
CA ASP A 22 -3.60 9.00 4.06
C ASP A 22 -3.20 7.76 4.87
N LEU A 23 -2.02 7.23 4.56
CA LEU A 23 -1.38 6.13 5.27
C LEU A 23 -0.79 6.62 6.61
N GLY A 24 -1.59 7.31 7.42
CA GLY A 24 -1.20 7.79 8.75
C GLY A 24 0.00 8.73 8.75
N GLY A 25 0.07 9.66 7.79
CA GLY A 25 1.17 10.63 7.67
C GLY A 25 2.30 10.24 6.71
N ILE A 26 2.11 9.20 5.89
CA ILE A 26 2.97 8.92 4.73
C ILE A 26 2.35 9.58 3.50
N GLU A 27 2.99 10.64 2.99
CA GLU A 27 2.66 11.22 1.69
C GLU A 27 3.23 10.29 0.60
N VAL A 28 2.35 9.51 -0.03
CA VAL A 28 2.71 8.60 -1.13
C VAL A 28 1.98 9.00 -2.39
N GLU A 29 2.63 9.88 -3.16
CA GLU A 29 2.20 10.21 -4.51
C GLU A 29 2.72 9.16 -5.50
N GLY A 30 1.87 8.72 -6.43
CA GLY A 30 2.28 7.89 -7.57
C GLY A 30 2.41 6.39 -7.33
N LEU A 31 1.94 5.86 -6.20
CA LEU A 31 1.93 4.41 -5.97
C LEU A 31 0.77 3.72 -6.68
N GLU A 32 1.03 2.52 -7.19
CA GLU A 32 0.04 1.69 -7.87
C GLU A 32 -0.98 1.12 -6.88
N LEU A 33 -2.27 1.38 -7.13
CA LEU A 33 -3.36 0.79 -6.37
C LEU A 33 -3.58 -0.67 -6.83
N GLN A 34 -3.52 -1.59 -5.89
CA GLN A 34 -3.77 -3.01 -6.09
C GLN A 34 -5.12 -3.39 -5.45
N GLU A 35 -5.81 -4.35 -6.07
CA GLU A 35 -7.10 -4.85 -5.60
C GLU A 35 -7.04 -6.36 -5.34
N ALA A 36 -7.71 -6.81 -4.29
CA ALA A 36 -7.82 -8.23 -3.96
C ALA A 36 -9.21 -8.54 -3.40
N TYR A 37 -9.66 -9.79 -3.56
CA TYR A 37 -10.88 -10.28 -2.90
C TYR A 37 -10.52 -11.28 -1.81
N PHE A 38 -10.90 -10.98 -0.58
CA PHE A 38 -10.67 -11.87 0.56
C PHE A 38 -11.95 -12.05 1.36
N ARG A 39 -12.38 -13.32 1.51
CA ARG A 39 -13.61 -13.70 2.21
C ARG A 39 -14.85 -12.91 1.74
N GLY A 40 -14.98 -12.71 0.43
CA GLY A 40 -16.11 -11.99 -0.18
C GLY A 40 -16.07 -10.47 -0.02
N ARG A 41 -14.97 -9.90 0.47
CA ARG A 41 -14.78 -8.44 0.56
C ARG A 41 -13.71 -7.97 -0.40
N LYS A 42 -13.98 -6.85 -1.08
CA LYS A 42 -13.00 -6.17 -1.92
C LYS A 42 -12.04 -5.39 -1.01
N LEU A 43 -10.76 -5.71 -1.13
CA LEU A 43 -9.66 -5.02 -0.49
C LEU A 43 -8.96 -4.17 -1.54
N GLN A 44 -8.51 -3.00 -1.12
CA GLN A 44 -7.68 -2.10 -1.90
C GLN A 44 -6.43 -1.77 -1.10
N GLY A 45 -5.29 -1.73 -1.78
CA GLY A 45 -4.01 -1.52 -1.13
C GLY A 45 -2.91 -1.08 -2.07
N THR A 46 -1.72 -0.89 -1.53
CA THR A 46 -0.54 -0.55 -2.31
C THR A 46 0.72 -1.07 -1.64
N SER A 47 1.82 -1.13 -2.38
CA SER A 47 3.14 -1.46 -1.86
C SER A 47 3.89 -0.16 -1.58
N ILE A 48 4.31 0.06 -0.33
CA ILE A 48 5.16 1.19 0.02
C ILE A 48 6.63 0.76 0.16
N PRO A 49 7.60 1.65 -0.16
CA PRO A 49 9.01 1.38 0.05
C PRO A 49 9.32 1.14 1.53
N ILE A 50 10.25 0.22 1.80
CA ILE A 50 10.74 0.01 3.16
C ILE A 50 11.56 1.25 3.56
N PRO A 51 11.30 1.87 4.73
CA PRO A 51 12.08 3.01 5.17
C PRO A 51 13.57 2.69 5.29
N GLN A 52 14.42 3.68 5.03
CA GLN A 52 15.87 3.50 5.11
C GLN A 52 16.30 3.00 6.50
N GLY A 53 17.15 1.98 6.54
CA GLY A 53 17.65 1.38 7.77
C GLY A 53 16.74 0.32 8.38
N TYR A 54 15.60 0.03 7.73
CA TYR A 54 14.75 -1.10 8.06
C TYR A 54 14.89 -2.19 6.99
N SER A 55 14.65 -3.43 7.39
CA SER A 55 14.59 -4.58 6.51
C SER A 55 13.36 -5.42 6.87
N GLY A 56 12.80 -6.12 5.88
CA GLY A 56 11.84 -7.19 6.15
C GLY A 56 12.50 -8.35 6.93
N LEU A 57 11.69 -9.10 7.67
CA LEU A 57 12.07 -10.37 8.30
C LEU A 57 11.58 -11.55 7.45
#